data_AF-A0AAN7QRN7-F1
#
_entry.id   AF-A0AAN7QRN7-F1
#
_cell.length_a   1.000
_cell.length_b   1.000
_cell.length_c   1.000
_cell.angle_alpha   90.00
_cell.angle_beta   90.00
_cell.angle_gamma   90.00
#
_symmetry.space_group_name_H-M   'P 1'
#
loop_
_entity.id
_entity.type
_entity.pdbx_description
1 polymer ?
#
loop_
_entity_poly.entity_id
_entity_poly.type
_entity_poly.pdbx_seq_one_letter_code
_entity_poly.pdbx_strand_id
1 'polypeptide(L)'
;MVEPPGFCRFLKPDLKRWGLALVSSHRTLFAVLWIAVFASVFLWQDNFPGGPVFRWPSDVKVSSAPERPIPRLRAAAFNLTDFGAVGDGVTLNTEAFERAVAVIGKLGHRGGGQLNVPPGRWLTAPFNLTSHMTLFLAEGAVILGIEVKFPLCFTLSLIAYS
;
A
#
# COMPACT_ATOMS: atom_id res chain seq x y z
N MET A 1 56.07 -8.62 78.14
CA MET A 1 57.04 -8.20 77.11
C MET A 1 56.50 -8.62 75.75
N VAL A 2 56.75 -7.78 74.74
CA VAL A 2 56.53 -7.97 73.29
C VAL A 2 55.20 -7.44 72.72
N GLU A 3 55.19 -6.14 72.40
CA GLU A 3 54.70 -5.60 71.10
C GLU A 3 55.66 -6.08 69.99
N PRO A 4 55.31 -6.30 68.69
CA PRO A 4 54.64 -5.33 67.77
C PRO A 4 53.95 -6.05 66.54
N PRO A 5 53.95 -5.56 65.26
CA PRO A 5 53.85 -4.21 64.66
C PRO A 5 52.65 -4.06 63.69
N GLY A 6 52.41 -2.85 63.15
CA GLY A 6 52.01 -2.74 61.73
C GLY A 6 50.71 -2.00 61.40
N PHE A 7 50.76 -0.68 61.50
CA PHE A 7 50.43 0.25 60.42
C PHE A 7 49.54 -0.27 59.26
N CYS A 8 48.27 0.14 59.23
CA CYS A 8 47.56 0.39 57.96
C CYS A 8 46.81 1.72 58.07
N ARG A 9 47.54 2.81 57.81
CA ARG A 9 46.91 3.97 57.18
C ARG A 9 46.52 3.57 55.75
N PHE A 10 45.40 4.15 55.32
CA PHE A 10 45.13 4.48 53.92
C PHE A 10 44.64 3.34 53.01
N LEU A 11 43.31 3.28 52.84
CA LEU A 11 42.75 3.31 51.49
C LEU A 11 41.31 3.86 51.55
N LYS A 12 41.15 5.18 51.38
CA LYS A 12 39.93 5.70 50.77
C LYS A 12 39.86 5.07 49.38
N PRO A 13 38.75 4.45 48.95
CA PRO A 13 38.61 4.03 47.57
C PRO A 13 38.70 5.29 46.71
N ASP A 14 39.81 5.40 45.97
CA ASP A 14 40.11 6.53 45.12
C ASP A 14 39.12 6.51 43.96
N LEU A 15 38.03 7.28 44.12
CA LEU A 15 36.96 7.56 43.15
C LEU A 15 37.48 8.38 41.94
N LYS A 16 38.76 8.24 41.61
CA LYS A 16 39.53 8.98 40.61
C LYS A 16 40.28 8.06 39.65
N ARG A 17 39.85 6.81 39.50
CA ARG A 17 40.33 5.90 38.44
C ARG A 17 39.35 5.64 37.30
N TRP A 18 38.13 6.21 37.37
CA TRP A 18 37.16 6.18 36.27
C TRP A 18 37.07 7.51 35.50
N GLY A 19 37.82 8.53 35.92
CA GLY A 19 37.99 9.76 35.15
C GLY A 19 39.17 9.61 34.20
N LEU A 20 38.89 9.60 32.90
CA LEU A 20 39.86 9.72 31.80
C LEU A 20 40.63 8.44 31.42
N ALA A 21 39.91 7.42 30.96
CA ALA A 21 40.40 6.59 29.83
C ALA A 21 39.91 7.18 28.50
N LEU A 22 39.98 8.51 28.34
CA LEU A 22 39.65 9.20 27.09
C LEU A 22 40.83 9.11 26.12
N VAL A 23 41.39 7.90 25.95
CA VAL A 23 42.34 7.62 24.87
C VAL A 23 41.52 7.20 23.66
N SER A 24 41.22 8.22 22.85
CA SER A 24 41.46 8.22 21.41
C SER A 24 41.42 6.83 20.75
N SER A 25 40.21 6.32 20.52
CA SER A 25 39.98 5.35 19.47
C SER A 25 39.09 6.04 18.47
N HIS A 26 39.54 6.21 17.22
CA HIS A 26 38.83 7.01 16.22
C HIS A 26 37.37 6.57 16.02
N ARG A 27 37.04 5.33 16.41
CA ARG A 27 35.69 4.76 16.42
C ARG A 27 34.77 5.40 17.45
N THR A 28 35.27 5.77 18.63
CA THR A 28 34.47 6.45 19.66
C THR A 28 34.24 7.91 19.31
N LEU A 29 35.22 8.57 18.69
CA LEU A 29 35.06 9.93 18.16
C LEU A 29 34.01 9.96 17.05
N PHE A 30 34.05 9.02 16.11
CA PHE A 30 33.01 8.93 15.07
C PHE A 30 31.65 8.59 15.65
N ALA A 31 31.56 7.68 16.61
CA ALA A 31 30.29 7.34 17.24
C ALA A 31 29.69 8.55 17.99
N VAL A 32 30.48 9.27 18.78
CA VAL A 32 30.01 10.45 19.53
C VAL A 32 29.65 11.60 18.58
N LEU A 33 30.49 11.85 17.56
CA LEU A 33 30.20 12.84 16.53
C LEU A 33 28.91 12.48 15.77
N TRP A 34 28.74 11.21 15.41
CA TRP A 34 27.55 10.73 14.72
C TRP A 34 26.30 10.85 15.59
N ILE A 35 26.38 10.45 16.86
CA ILE A 35 25.28 10.60 17.81
C ILE A 35 24.93 12.07 18.02
N ALA A 36 25.92 12.96 18.13
CA ALA A 36 25.69 14.40 18.26
C ALA A 36 25.03 14.99 17.01
N VAL A 37 25.45 14.58 15.81
CA VAL A 37 24.83 14.97 14.54
C VAL A 37 23.38 14.46 14.46
N PHE A 38 23.15 13.20 14.80
CA PHE A 38 21.81 12.59 14.77
C PHE A 38 20.88 13.18 15.83
N ALA A 39 21.41 13.45 17.03
CA ALA A 39 20.70 14.16 18.09
C ALA A 39 20.40 15.60 17.68
N SER A 40 21.29 16.28 16.96
CA SER A 40 21.02 17.63 16.43
C SER A 40 19.88 17.63 15.41
N VAL A 41 19.77 16.61 14.56
CA VAL A 41 18.62 16.43 13.64
C VAL A 41 17.32 16.16 14.42
N PHE A 42 17.37 15.37 15.50
CA PHE A 42 16.23 15.12 16.37
C PHE A 42 15.83 16.33 17.22
N LEU A 43 16.79 17.12 17.68
CA LEU A 43 16.55 18.38 18.40
C LEU A 43 16.07 19.49 17.47
N TRP A 44 16.26 19.34 16.16
CA TRP A 44 15.57 20.14 15.14
C TRP A 44 14.14 19.62 14.86
N GLN A 45 13.85 18.34 15.04
CA GLN A 45 12.48 17.81 15.01
C GLN A 45 11.63 18.30 16.21
N ASP A 46 12.21 18.49 17.39
CA ASP A 46 11.44 18.97 18.56
C ASP A 46 11.14 20.48 18.53
N ASN A 47 11.75 21.23 17.62
CA ASN A 47 11.40 22.63 17.34
C ASN A 47 10.43 22.77 16.16
N PHE A 48 9.78 21.69 15.73
CA PHE A 48 8.54 21.84 14.97
C PHE A 48 7.49 22.48 15.90
N PRO A 49 6.93 23.65 15.57
CA PRO A 49 5.78 24.16 16.28
C PRO A 49 4.59 23.23 16.01
N GLY A 50 4.42 22.23 16.86
CA GLY A 50 3.41 21.19 16.76
C GLY A 50 3.93 19.91 17.41
N GLY A 51 3.55 19.68 18.67
CA GLY A 51 4.01 18.56 19.49
C GLY A 51 3.67 17.16 18.96
N PRO A 52 3.68 16.11 19.80
CA PRO A 52 3.68 14.73 19.33
C PRO A 52 2.51 14.44 18.37
N VAL A 53 2.87 14.00 17.16
CA VAL A 53 2.03 13.74 15.98
C VAL A 53 0.84 12.79 16.24
N PHE A 54 0.81 12.11 17.39
CA PHE A 54 -0.24 11.17 17.77
C PHE A 54 -1.17 11.70 18.87
N ARG A 55 -1.73 12.90 18.66
CA ARG A 55 -3.01 13.26 19.26
C ARG A 55 -3.98 13.55 18.14
N TRP A 56 -4.88 12.59 17.86
CA TRP A 56 -6.03 12.82 16.98
C TRP A 56 -6.71 14.12 17.42
N PRO A 57 -6.85 15.13 16.54
CA PRO A 57 -7.58 16.33 16.89
C PRO A 57 -9.06 15.97 17.02
N SER A 58 -9.61 16.10 18.22
CA SER A 58 -11.06 16.04 18.45
C SER A 58 -11.81 17.22 17.81
N ASP A 59 -11.07 18.19 17.27
CA ASP A 59 -11.57 19.41 16.64
C ASP A 59 -11.28 19.43 15.14
N VAL A 60 -11.40 18.28 14.46
CA VAL A 60 -11.60 18.30 13.01
C VAL A 60 -12.92 19.01 12.75
N LYS A 61 -12.86 20.34 12.59
CA LYS A 61 -13.76 21.03 11.69
C LYS A 61 -13.57 20.31 10.36
N VAL A 62 -14.50 19.43 10.04
CA VAL A 62 -14.73 18.97 8.67
C VAL A 62 -15.13 20.23 7.92
N SER A 63 -14.15 21.04 7.52
CA SER A 63 -14.28 22.00 6.46
C SER A 63 -14.73 21.16 5.28
N SER A 64 -16.03 21.28 4.98
CA SER A 64 -16.71 20.58 3.91
C SER A 64 -15.78 20.52 2.71
N ALA A 65 -15.23 19.32 2.48
CA ALA A 65 -14.47 19.03 1.27
C ALA A 65 -15.31 19.54 0.10
N PRO A 66 -14.70 20.13 -0.96
CA PRO A 66 -15.47 20.57 -2.13
C PRO A 66 -16.39 19.41 -2.51
N GLU A 67 -17.68 19.68 -2.51
CA GLU A 67 -18.75 18.70 -2.65
C GLU A 67 -18.40 17.83 -3.84
N ARG A 68 -17.82 16.65 -3.58
CA ARG A 68 -17.45 15.75 -4.66
C ARG A 68 -18.78 15.38 -5.29
N PRO A 69 -19.00 15.67 -6.58
CA PRO A 69 -20.24 15.30 -7.21
C PRO A 69 -20.44 13.81 -6.95
N ILE A 70 -21.54 13.48 -6.27
CA ILE A 70 -21.88 12.09 -5.94
C ILE A 70 -21.74 11.32 -7.26
N PRO A 71 -20.92 10.26 -7.31
CA PRO A 71 -20.70 9.52 -8.54
C PRO A 71 -22.07 9.13 -9.08
N ARG A 72 -22.43 9.68 -10.24
CA ARG A 72 -23.75 9.44 -10.84
C ARG A 72 -23.82 7.95 -11.15
N LEU A 73 -24.69 7.25 -10.42
CA LEU A 73 -24.99 5.85 -10.73
C LEU A 73 -25.50 5.81 -12.17
N ARG A 74 -25.01 4.86 -12.96
CA ARG A 74 -25.43 4.78 -14.37
C ARG A 74 -26.91 4.44 -14.43
N ALA A 75 -27.62 5.06 -15.37
CA ALA A 75 -29.06 4.85 -15.52
C ALA A 75 -29.42 3.42 -15.94
N ALA A 76 -28.50 2.73 -16.62
CA ALA A 76 -28.67 1.35 -17.06
C ALA A 76 -27.75 0.42 -16.26
N ALA A 77 -28.34 -0.53 -15.54
CA ALA A 77 -27.65 -1.60 -14.84
C ALA A 77 -28.14 -2.96 -15.35
N PHE A 78 -27.21 -3.88 -15.62
CA PHE A 78 -27.50 -5.23 -16.09
C PHE A 78 -26.81 -6.24 -15.17
N ASN A 79 -27.45 -7.38 -14.91
CA ASN A 79 -26.81 -8.45 -14.16
C ASN A 79 -26.13 -9.43 -15.11
N LEU A 80 -24.96 -9.92 -14.70
CA LEU A 80 -24.20 -10.87 -15.50
C LEU A 80 -24.95 -12.21 -15.72
N THR A 81 -25.79 -12.60 -14.75
CA THR A 81 -26.64 -13.80 -14.81
C THR A 81 -27.67 -13.75 -15.94
N ASP A 82 -28.12 -12.55 -16.34
CA ASP A 82 -29.11 -12.37 -17.40
C ASP A 82 -28.53 -12.71 -18.78
N PHE A 83 -27.20 -12.71 -18.91
CA PHE A 83 -26.48 -13.10 -20.12
C PHE A 83 -26.09 -14.58 -20.14
N GLY A 84 -26.55 -15.37 -19.16
CA GLY A 84 -26.30 -16.81 -19.08
C GLY A 84 -24.97 -17.19 -18.43
N ALA A 85 -24.38 -16.31 -17.63
CA ALA A 85 -23.18 -16.64 -16.87
C ALA A 85 -23.51 -17.54 -15.66
N VAL A 86 -22.64 -18.50 -15.39
CA VAL A 86 -22.73 -19.44 -14.27
C VAL A 86 -21.54 -19.23 -13.32
N GLY A 87 -21.83 -19.02 -12.03
CA GLY A 87 -20.84 -18.70 -10.99
C GLY A 87 -20.19 -19.92 -10.33
N ASP A 88 -20.01 -21.03 -11.06
CA ASP A 88 -19.48 -22.31 -10.57
C ASP A 88 -17.94 -22.35 -10.53
N GLY A 89 -17.26 -21.40 -11.18
CA GLY A 89 -15.80 -21.33 -11.29
C GLY A 89 -15.19 -22.33 -12.27
N VAL A 90 -16.02 -23.07 -13.01
CA VAL A 90 -15.60 -24.09 -13.99
C VAL A 90 -16.10 -23.73 -15.38
N THR A 91 -17.31 -23.17 -15.48
CA THR A 91 -17.91 -22.74 -16.73
C THR A 91 -17.21 -21.49 -17.25
N LEU A 92 -16.78 -21.54 -18.51
CA LEU A 92 -16.15 -20.41 -19.20
C LEU A 92 -17.22 -19.38 -19.58
N ASN A 93 -17.24 -18.25 -18.89
CA ASN A 93 -18.25 -17.20 -19.00
C ASN A 93 -17.89 -16.08 -20.00
N THR A 94 -16.87 -16.29 -20.84
CA THR A 94 -16.37 -15.25 -21.78
C THR A 94 -17.48 -14.76 -22.71
N GLU A 95 -18.29 -15.66 -23.26
CA GLU A 95 -19.39 -15.29 -24.17
C GLU A 95 -20.47 -14.44 -23.45
N ALA A 96 -20.71 -14.70 -22.16
CA ALA A 96 -21.65 -13.90 -21.38
C ALA A 96 -21.10 -12.49 -21.12
N PHE A 97 -19.80 -12.36 -20.83
CA PHE A 97 -19.14 -11.05 -20.70
C PHE A 97 -19.14 -10.28 -22.02
N GLU A 98 -18.81 -10.92 -23.15
CA GLU A 98 -18.82 -10.28 -24.47
C GLU A 98 -20.23 -9.80 -24.87
N ARG A 99 -21.26 -10.62 -24.63
CA ARG A 99 -22.66 -10.22 -24.85
C ARG A 99 -23.07 -9.03 -23.98
N ALA A 100 -22.70 -9.05 -22.69
CA ALA A 100 -22.98 -7.94 -21.78
C ALA A 100 -22.29 -6.65 -22.23
N VAL A 101 -21.01 -6.72 -22.61
CA VAL A 101 -20.24 -5.59 -23.13
C VAL A 101 -20.85 -5.06 -24.43
N ALA A 102 -21.27 -5.94 -25.35
CA ALA A 102 -21.90 -5.52 -26.60
C ALA A 102 -23.22 -4.76 -26.38
N VAL A 103 -24.03 -5.17 -25.40
CA VAL A 103 -25.26 -4.47 -25.02
C VAL A 103 -24.96 -3.11 -24.40
N ILE A 104 -23.98 -3.03 -23.50
CA ILE A 104 -23.59 -1.78 -22.85
C ILE A 104 -22.92 -0.82 -23.84
N GLY A 105 -22.13 -1.31 -24.78
CA GLY A 105 -21.49 -0.52 -25.82
C GLY A 105 -22.52 0.23 -26.69
N LYS A 106 -23.67 -0.39 -26.97
CA LYS A 106 -24.79 0.28 -27.67
C LYS A 106 -25.38 1.46 -26.87
N LEU A 107 -25.23 1.46 -25.55
CA LEU A 107 -25.67 2.52 -24.66
C LEU A 107 -24.62 3.62 -24.47
N GLY A 108 -23.44 3.52 -25.10
CA GLY A 108 -22.35 4.49 -24.97
C GLY A 108 -22.78 5.94 -25.23
N HIS A 109 -23.63 6.18 -26.24
CA HIS A 109 -24.17 7.51 -26.54
C HIS A 109 -25.16 8.04 -25.48
N ARG A 110 -25.68 7.19 -24.61
CA ARG A 110 -26.65 7.52 -23.55
C ARG A 110 -26.01 7.59 -22.15
N GLY A 111 -24.68 7.67 -22.07
CA GLY A 111 -23.94 7.66 -20.81
C GLY A 111 -23.46 6.28 -20.35
N GLY A 112 -23.62 5.26 -21.20
CA GLY A 112 -23.14 3.90 -20.96
C GLY A 112 -23.97 3.11 -19.95
N GLY A 113 -23.36 2.08 -19.35
CA GLY A 113 -24.07 1.12 -18.49
C GLY A 113 -23.18 0.52 -17.40
N GLN A 114 -23.82 -0.09 -16.41
CA GLN A 114 -23.18 -0.82 -15.32
C GLN A 114 -23.48 -2.31 -15.48
N LEU A 115 -22.47 -3.16 -15.31
CA LEU A 115 -22.59 -4.61 -15.28
C LEU A 115 -22.35 -5.09 -13.85
N ASN A 116 -23.37 -5.66 -13.23
CA ASN A 116 -23.32 -6.21 -11.88
C ASN A 116 -22.97 -7.70 -11.94
N VAL A 117 -21.92 -8.07 -11.21
CA VAL A 117 -21.46 -9.44 -11.05
C VAL A 117 -21.84 -9.91 -9.65
N PRO A 118 -22.77 -10.88 -9.53
CA PRO A 118 -23.19 -11.39 -8.22
C PRO A 118 -22.07 -12.19 -7.53
N PRO A 119 -22.22 -12.49 -6.22
CA PRO A 119 -21.30 -13.38 -5.51
C PRO A 119 -21.19 -14.73 -6.23
N GLY A 120 -19.96 -15.22 -6.39
CA GLY A 120 -19.69 -16.43 -7.17
C GLY A 120 -18.28 -16.46 -7.75
N ARG A 121 -17.91 -17.59 -8.34
CA ARG A 121 -16.62 -17.77 -9.02
C ARG A 121 -16.85 -17.72 -10.53
N TRP A 122 -16.26 -16.74 -11.20
CA TRP A 122 -16.53 -16.44 -12.60
C TRP A 122 -15.27 -16.70 -13.42
N LEU A 123 -15.18 -17.87 -14.06
CA LEU A 123 -14.07 -18.20 -14.96
C LEU A 123 -14.25 -17.47 -16.30
N THR A 124 -13.25 -16.69 -16.71
CA THR A 124 -13.29 -15.91 -17.95
C THR A 124 -11.94 -15.91 -18.67
N ALA A 125 -11.99 -15.87 -20.00
CA ALA A 125 -10.85 -15.50 -20.82
C ALA A 125 -10.66 -13.96 -20.83
N PRO A 126 -9.51 -13.46 -21.28
CA PRO A 126 -9.32 -12.03 -21.55
C PRO A 126 -10.37 -11.53 -22.54
N PHE A 127 -11.07 -10.46 -22.20
CA PHE A 127 -12.09 -9.82 -23.04
C PHE A 127 -11.87 -8.31 -23.07
N ASN A 128 -12.35 -7.64 -24.13
CA ASN A 128 -12.19 -6.20 -24.30
C ASN A 128 -13.35 -5.44 -23.63
N LEU A 129 -13.03 -4.32 -22.96
CA LEU A 129 -14.02 -3.44 -22.35
C LEU A 129 -14.31 -2.24 -23.25
N THR A 130 -15.56 -1.81 -23.29
CA THR A 130 -15.97 -0.61 -24.04
C THR A 130 -15.93 0.66 -23.18
N SER A 131 -15.83 1.82 -23.83
CA SER A 131 -15.94 3.12 -23.17
C SER A 131 -17.28 3.28 -22.41
N HIS A 132 -17.26 4.04 -21.32
CA HIS A 132 -18.43 4.36 -20.48
C HIS A 132 -19.12 3.14 -19.81
N MET A 133 -18.40 2.04 -19.59
CA MET A 133 -18.87 0.90 -18.80
C MET A 133 -18.35 0.94 -17.36
N THR A 134 -19.05 0.28 -16.42
CA THR A 134 -18.58 0.03 -15.04
C THR A 134 -18.89 -1.41 -14.75
N LEU A 135 -17.87 -2.13 -14.35
CA LEU A 135 -18.01 -3.47 -13.80
C LEU A 135 -18.13 -3.35 -12.28
N PHE A 136 -19.27 -3.76 -11.74
CA PHE A 136 -19.54 -3.77 -10.31
C PHE A 136 -19.48 -5.20 -9.79
N LEU A 137 -18.56 -5.44 -8.85
CA LEU A 137 -18.37 -6.74 -8.22
C LEU A 137 -19.04 -6.70 -6.85
N ALA A 138 -20.05 -7.54 -6.66
CA ALA A 138 -20.66 -7.72 -5.36
C ALA A 138 -19.67 -8.37 -4.39
N GLU A 139 -19.91 -8.20 -3.09
CA GLU A 139 -19.12 -8.85 -2.05
C GLU A 139 -19.12 -10.38 -2.25
N GLY A 140 -17.93 -10.99 -2.30
CA GLY A 140 -17.78 -12.42 -2.58
C GLY A 140 -17.76 -12.81 -4.07
N ALA A 141 -17.75 -11.85 -5.00
CA ALA A 141 -17.51 -12.12 -6.41
C ALA A 141 -16.01 -12.30 -6.69
N VAL A 142 -15.62 -13.43 -7.27
CA VAL A 142 -14.23 -13.75 -7.64
C VAL A 142 -14.14 -13.99 -9.14
N ILE A 143 -13.38 -13.15 -9.85
CA ILE A 143 -13.07 -13.35 -11.26
C ILE A 143 -11.83 -14.25 -11.36
N LEU A 144 -11.99 -15.39 -12.02
CA LEU A 144 -10.90 -16.31 -12.32
C LEU A 144 -10.49 -16.10 -13.78
N GLY A 145 -9.25 -15.70 -14.03
CA GLY A 145 -8.70 -15.66 -15.38
C GLY A 145 -8.20 -17.05 -15.77
N ILE A 146 -8.55 -17.54 -16.97
CA ILE A 146 -7.82 -18.67 -17.53
C ILE A 146 -6.38 -18.23 -17.84
N GLU A 147 -5.41 -19.09 -17.51
CA GLU A 147 -4.03 -18.87 -17.90
C GLU A 147 -3.90 -19.12 -19.40
N VAL A 148 -4.11 -18.08 -20.19
CA VAL A 148 -3.74 -18.12 -21.60
C VAL A 148 -2.23 -17.93 -21.63
N LYS A 149 -1.50 -19.04 -21.77
CA LYS A 149 -0.07 -18.98 -22.10
C LYS A 149 0.03 -18.39 -23.51
N PHE A 150 0.05 -17.06 -23.61
CA PHE A 150 0.25 -16.35 -24.85
C PHE A 150 1.62 -16.77 -25.42
N PRO A 151 1.69 -17.60 -26.48
CA PRO A 151 2.96 -17.85 -27.11
C PRO A 151 3.22 -16.63 -27.98
N LEU A 152 4.05 -15.70 -27.49
CA LEU A 152 4.92 -14.84 -28.31
C LEU A 152 4.39 -14.48 -29.73
N CYS A 153 3.21 -13.86 -29.83
CA CYS A 153 2.67 -13.38 -31.11
C CYS A 153 2.29 -11.89 -31.04
N PHE A 154 3.15 -11.12 -30.37
CA PHE A 154 3.32 -9.69 -30.64
C PHE A 154 4.69 -9.39 -31.27
N THR A 155 5.49 -10.42 -31.56
CA THR A 155 6.71 -10.28 -32.33
C THR A 155 6.42 -10.63 -33.79
N LEU A 156 6.69 -9.70 -34.71
CA LEU A 156 6.84 -9.92 -36.17
C LEU A 156 5.60 -9.81 -37.09
N SER A 157 4.72 -8.82 -36.93
CA SER A 157 3.85 -8.41 -38.06
C SER A 157 4.03 -6.96 -38.53
N LEU A 158 4.97 -6.19 -37.98
CA LEU A 158 5.31 -4.89 -38.56
C LEU A 158 6.81 -4.58 -38.43
N ILE A 159 7.47 -4.52 -39.60
CA ILE A 159 8.63 -3.68 -39.95
C ILE A 159 10.03 -4.25 -39.63
N ALA A 160 10.34 -5.44 -40.16
CA ALA A 160 11.67 -5.77 -40.70
C ALA A 160 11.57 -6.10 -42.20
N TYR A 161 10.69 -5.40 -42.91
CA TYR A 161 10.53 -5.47 -44.37
C TYR A 161 10.25 -4.07 -44.92
N SER A 162 11.28 -3.22 -44.89
CA SER A 162 11.67 -2.29 -45.96
C SER A 162 12.99 -1.63 -45.61
#